data_AF-A0A1I8NZW5-F1
#
_entry.id   AF-A0A1I8NZW5-F1
#
_cell.length_a   1.000
_cell.length_b   1.000
_cell.length_c   1.000
_cell.angle_alpha   90.00
_cell.angle_beta   90.00
_cell.angle_gamma   90.00
#
_symmetry.space_group_name_H-M   'P 1'
#
loop_
_entity.id
_entity.type
_entity.pdbx_description
1 polymer ?
#
loop_
_entity_poly.entity_id
_entity_poly.type
_entity_poly.pdbx_seq_one_letter_code
_entity_poly.pdbx_strand_id
1 'polypeptide(L)'
;MGAIKIILCLVLFGMVLAKPQWYTSKGGKKYFIEADQKYNWLAASQACTRRNLQLAEIKSLDKNEDLVELLKSVFGHPINLWLGANDEFNTNKDLKRPFYWSSSGKRMDYTNWIEGGPANANSNEHCVHVCGKSKNFEWNDLPCTKKIGYICEEHRSDNDHRNSMQEKSQKILDITKKLFESEQHEQKRSMEKITGIVSQVVQKNNEITHNLERIQQNMENGNSNRDVKFHNRELRSHVEAALQTVHDMDGELEKESENFYSKFSKKFSEAQKAIEHILGNKAKNVEK
;
A
#
# COMPACT_ATOMS: atom_id res chain seq x y z
N MET A 1 -44.83 -31.13 31.90
CA MET A 1 -45.08 -29.81 31.25
C MET A 1 -43.85 -28.88 31.19
N GLY A 2 -42.82 -29.05 32.04
CA GLY A 2 -41.62 -28.18 32.03
C GLY A 2 -40.65 -28.41 30.86
N ALA A 3 -40.43 -29.66 30.43
CA ALA A 3 -39.48 -29.97 29.36
C ALA A 3 -39.91 -29.45 27.97
N ILE A 4 -41.22 -29.43 27.68
CA ILE A 4 -41.76 -28.94 26.41
C ILE A 4 -41.57 -27.42 26.28
N LYS A 5 -41.65 -26.65 27.38
CA LYS A 5 -41.41 -25.19 27.36
C LYS A 5 -39.94 -24.83 27.15
N ILE A 6 -39.01 -25.61 27.67
CA ILE A 6 -37.56 -25.38 27.50
C ILE A 6 -37.12 -25.67 26.06
N ILE A 7 -37.66 -26.73 25.45
CA ILE A 7 -37.41 -27.05 24.03
C ILE A 7 -38.02 -25.95 23.14
N LEU A 8 -39.22 -25.45 23.45
CA LEU A 8 -39.82 -24.33 22.70
C LEU A 8 -38.95 -23.05 22.78
N CYS A 9 -38.38 -22.74 23.94
CA CYS A 9 -37.48 -21.58 24.11
C CYS A 9 -36.12 -21.73 23.40
N LEU A 10 -35.56 -22.94 23.32
CA LEU A 10 -34.31 -23.19 22.57
C LEU A 10 -34.52 -23.18 21.05
N VAL A 11 -35.70 -23.60 20.57
CA VAL A 11 -36.07 -23.48 19.15
C VAL A 11 -36.36 -22.02 18.77
N LEU A 12 -36.92 -21.22 19.70
CA LEU A 12 -37.15 -19.78 19.50
C LEU A 12 -35.86 -18.93 19.49
N PHE A 13 -34.77 -19.41 20.10
CA PHE A 13 -33.46 -18.73 20.07
C PHE A 13 -32.59 -19.15 18.87
N GLY A 14 -33.00 -20.19 18.12
CA GLY A 14 -32.28 -20.76 16.99
C GLY A 14 -32.63 -20.19 15.62
N MET A 15 -33.58 -19.25 15.52
CA MET A 15 -33.73 -18.45 14.30
C MET A 15 -32.83 -17.23 14.42
N VAL A 16 -31.53 -17.43 14.21
CA VAL A 16 -30.67 -16.31 13.83
C VAL A 16 -31.21 -15.83 12.48
N LEU A 17 -32.02 -14.77 12.51
CA LEU A 17 -32.27 -13.97 11.31
C LEU A 17 -30.89 -13.66 10.73
N ALA A 18 -30.57 -14.23 9.57
CA ALA A 18 -29.26 -14.11 8.96
C ALA A 18 -29.03 -12.63 8.65
N LYS A 19 -28.40 -11.91 9.60
CA LYS A 19 -28.16 -10.48 9.46
C LYS A 19 -27.22 -10.28 8.26
N PRO A 20 -27.47 -9.26 7.44
CA PRO A 20 -26.58 -8.99 6.32
C PRO A 20 -25.19 -8.63 6.84
N GLN A 21 -24.17 -9.30 6.31
CA GLN A 21 -22.80 -9.21 6.83
C GLN A 21 -21.74 -9.36 5.73
N TRP A 22 -20.51 -9.01 6.09
CA TRP A 22 -19.34 -9.13 5.23
C TRP A 22 -18.76 -10.54 5.26
N TYR A 23 -18.36 -11.02 4.10
CA TYR A 23 -17.67 -12.28 3.91
C TYR A 23 -16.44 -12.05 3.03
N THR A 24 -15.39 -12.84 3.25
CA THR A 24 -14.17 -12.81 2.44
C THR A 24 -13.99 -14.19 1.80
N SER A 25 -13.87 -14.21 0.48
CA SER A 25 -13.59 -15.44 -0.28
C SER A 25 -12.16 -15.91 -0.07
N LYS A 26 -11.82 -17.14 -0.50
CA LYS A 26 -10.45 -17.64 -0.42
C LYS A 26 -9.47 -16.82 -1.26
N GLY A 27 -9.93 -16.29 -2.39
CA GLY A 27 -9.20 -15.34 -3.23
C GLY A 27 -9.09 -13.92 -2.65
N GLY A 28 -9.54 -13.68 -1.41
CA GLY A 28 -9.43 -12.40 -0.71
C GLY A 28 -10.45 -11.35 -1.14
N LYS A 29 -11.43 -11.70 -1.98
CA LYS A 29 -12.50 -10.77 -2.41
C LYS A 29 -13.54 -10.64 -1.31
N LYS A 30 -14.02 -9.42 -1.09
CA LYS A 30 -15.02 -9.14 -0.06
C LYS A 30 -16.39 -8.97 -0.69
N TYR A 31 -17.38 -9.63 -0.09
CA TYR A 31 -18.79 -9.55 -0.48
C TYR A 31 -19.64 -9.22 0.73
N PHE A 32 -20.60 -8.32 0.56
CA PHE A 32 -21.64 -8.07 1.55
C PHE A 32 -22.90 -8.81 1.10
N ILE A 33 -23.38 -9.77 1.89
CA ILE A 33 -24.48 -10.65 1.49
C ILE A 33 -25.65 -10.45 2.44
N GLU A 34 -26.82 -10.20 1.86
CA GLU A 34 -28.13 -10.18 2.53
C GLU A 34 -28.94 -11.37 2.04
N ALA A 35 -29.26 -12.30 2.93
CA ALA A 35 -29.95 -13.54 2.59
C ALA A 35 -31.48 -13.42 2.71
N ASP A 36 -31.98 -12.38 3.40
CA ASP A 36 -33.42 -12.18 3.58
C ASP A 36 -34.12 -11.94 2.23
N GLN A 37 -35.14 -12.76 1.94
CA GLN A 37 -35.90 -12.71 0.69
C GLN A 37 -36.96 -11.60 0.67
N LYS A 38 -36.52 -10.34 0.87
CA LYS A 38 -37.41 -9.16 0.96
C LYS A 38 -37.13 -8.07 -0.07
N TYR A 39 -36.09 -8.24 -0.90
CA TYR A 39 -35.63 -7.22 -1.84
C TYR A 39 -35.91 -7.61 -3.29
N ASN A 40 -36.60 -6.73 -4.01
CA ASN A 40 -36.59 -6.77 -5.47
C ASN A 40 -35.24 -6.27 -6.00
N TRP A 41 -34.97 -6.48 -7.28
CA TRP A 41 -33.65 -6.19 -7.86
C TRP A 41 -33.27 -4.71 -7.70
N LEU A 42 -34.22 -3.80 -7.94
CA LEU A 42 -34.00 -2.36 -7.77
C LEU A 42 -33.68 -1.98 -6.32
N ALA A 43 -34.43 -2.53 -5.35
CA ALA A 43 -34.20 -2.28 -3.93
C ALA A 43 -32.85 -2.85 -3.47
N ALA A 44 -32.45 -4.01 -3.98
CA ALA A 44 -31.14 -4.61 -3.74
C ALA A 44 -30.00 -3.73 -4.30
N SER A 45 -30.15 -3.26 -5.54
CA SER A 45 -29.22 -2.31 -6.17
C SER A 45 -29.04 -1.04 -5.33
N GLN A 46 -30.15 -0.40 -4.95
CA GLN A 46 -30.13 0.78 -4.08
C GLN A 46 -29.54 0.49 -2.70
N ALA A 47 -29.76 -0.70 -2.13
CA ALA A 47 -29.21 -1.09 -0.84
C ALA A 47 -27.68 -1.22 -0.87
N CYS A 48 -27.11 -1.73 -1.97
CA CYS A 48 -25.67 -1.71 -2.21
C CYS A 48 -25.17 -0.27 -2.38
N THR A 49 -25.81 0.52 -3.25
CA THR A 49 -25.38 1.91 -3.53
C THR A 49 -25.36 2.80 -2.27
N ARG A 50 -26.35 2.68 -1.39
CA ARG A 50 -26.39 3.42 -0.11
C ARG A 50 -25.22 3.11 0.83
N ARG A 51 -24.48 2.03 0.57
CA ARG A 51 -23.28 1.61 1.31
C ARG A 51 -21.99 1.88 0.54
N ASN A 52 -22.05 2.65 -0.55
CA ASN A 52 -20.94 2.84 -1.49
C ASN A 52 -20.44 1.50 -2.09
N LEU A 53 -21.38 0.59 -2.36
CA LEU A 53 -21.15 -0.70 -3.00
C LEU A 53 -21.98 -0.81 -4.28
N GLN A 54 -21.70 -1.84 -5.08
CA GLN A 54 -22.52 -2.25 -6.22
C GLN A 54 -23.03 -3.67 -6.05
N LEU A 55 -24.12 -4.05 -6.75
CA LEU A 55 -24.44 -5.46 -6.90
C LEU A 55 -23.29 -6.19 -7.61
N ALA A 56 -23.02 -7.43 -7.21
CA ALA A 56 -21.86 -8.17 -7.69
C ALA A 56 -21.88 -8.41 -9.20
N GLU A 57 -20.78 -8.06 -9.88
CA GLU A 57 -20.59 -8.27 -11.32
C GLU A 57 -19.60 -9.42 -11.57
N ILE A 58 -20.08 -10.60 -11.95
CA ILE A 58 -19.25 -11.80 -12.07
C ILE A 58 -18.78 -11.98 -13.52
N LYS A 59 -17.59 -11.45 -13.83
CA LYS A 59 -17.10 -11.28 -15.21
C LYS A 59 -16.08 -12.32 -15.69
N SER A 60 -15.75 -13.30 -14.86
CA SER A 60 -14.78 -14.35 -15.19
C SER A 60 -15.07 -15.64 -14.43
N LEU A 61 -14.56 -16.75 -14.95
CA LEU A 61 -14.62 -18.06 -14.31
C LEU A 61 -14.03 -18.02 -12.90
N ASP A 62 -12.80 -17.51 -12.75
CA ASP A 62 -12.12 -17.44 -11.45
C ASP A 62 -12.93 -16.66 -10.39
N LYS A 63 -13.63 -15.58 -10.80
CA LYS A 63 -14.47 -14.82 -9.88
C LYS A 63 -15.74 -15.60 -9.51
N ASN A 64 -16.31 -16.35 -10.44
CA ASN A 64 -17.45 -17.20 -10.18
C ASN A 64 -17.09 -18.35 -9.24
N GLU A 65 -16.01 -19.07 -9.51
CA GLU A 65 -15.58 -20.21 -8.68
C GLU A 65 -15.26 -19.78 -7.25
N ASP A 66 -14.54 -18.67 -7.08
CA ASP A 66 -14.22 -18.08 -5.78
C ASP A 66 -15.47 -17.63 -5.00
N LEU A 67 -16.47 -17.05 -5.70
CA LEU A 67 -17.76 -16.72 -5.10
C LEU A 67 -18.56 -17.98 -4.74
N VAL A 68 -18.62 -18.99 -5.62
CA VAL A 68 -19.36 -20.23 -5.38
C VAL A 68 -18.78 -20.99 -4.20
N GLU A 69 -17.45 -21.06 -4.08
CA GLU A 69 -16.80 -21.67 -2.93
C GLU A 69 -17.14 -20.95 -1.63
N LEU A 70 -17.14 -19.61 -1.65
CA LEU A 70 -17.60 -18.81 -0.52
C LEU A 70 -19.07 -19.13 -0.16
N LEU A 71 -19.98 -19.08 -1.13
CA LEU A 71 -21.39 -19.34 -0.89
C LEU A 71 -21.65 -20.76 -0.37
N LYS A 72 -20.92 -21.76 -0.87
CA LYS A 72 -20.94 -23.14 -0.33
C LYS A 72 -20.55 -23.18 1.14
N SER A 73 -19.46 -22.51 1.50
CA SER A 73 -19.00 -22.48 2.90
C SER A 73 -19.96 -21.76 3.85
N VAL A 74 -20.67 -20.73 3.36
CA VAL A 74 -21.57 -19.90 4.17
C VAL A 74 -22.96 -20.55 4.30
N PHE A 75 -23.52 -21.07 3.21
CA PHE A 75 -24.91 -21.50 3.15
C PHE A 75 -25.09 -23.02 3.01
N GLY A 76 -24.05 -23.77 2.63
CA GLY A 76 -24.10 -25.22 2.40
C GLY A 76 -24.88 -25.66 1.15
N HIS A 77 -25.87 -24.88 0.72
CA HIS A 77 -26.69 -25.13 -0.46
C HIS A 77 -27.01 -23.83 -1.22
N PRO A 78 -27.39 -23.90 -2.51
CA PRO A 78 -27.83 -22.73 -3.27
C PRO A 78 -29.02 -22.03 -2.63
N ILE A 79 -28.98 -20.69 -2.65
CA ILE A 79 -30.09 -19.81 -2.24
C ILE A 79 -30.26 -18.71 -3.29
N ASN A 80 -31.45 -18.10 -3.34
CA ASN A 80 -31.73 -17.06 -4.32
C ASN A 80 -31.10 -15.73 -3.92
N LEU A 81 -30.11 -15.28 -4.70
CA LEU A 81 -29.40 -14.02 -4.47
C LEU A 81 -29.24 -13.21 -5.76
N TRP A 82 -29.71 -11.96 -5.78
CA TRP A 82 -29.53 -11.05 -6.90
C TRP A 82 -28.05 -10.77 -7.21
N LEU A 83 -27.74 -10.73 -8.50
CA LEU A 83 -26.49 -10.23 -9.08
C LEU A 83 -26.74 -8.92 -9.84
N GLY A 84 -25.67 -8.24 -10.26
CA GLY A 84 -25.76 -6.91 -10.88
C GLY A 84 -26.20 -6.87 -12.34
N ALA A 85 -26.51 -8.02 -12.95
CA ALA A 85 -26.88 -8.09 -14.36
C ALA A 85 -28.40 -8.02 -14.57
N ASN A 86 -28.80 -7.32 -15.63
CA ASN A 86 -30.15 -7.36 -16.15
C ASN A 86 -30.17 -7.07 -17.67
N ASP A 87 -31.33 -7.22 -18.29
CA ASP A 87 -31.58 -6.79 -19.66
C ASP A 87 -32.92 -6.04 -19.81
N GLU A 88 -33.42 -5.40 -18.75
CA GLU A 88 -34.73 -4.74 -18.71
C GLU A 88 -34.97 -3.74 -19.87
N PHE A 89 -33.89 -3.13 -20.37
CA PHE A 89 -33.93 -2.17 -21.48
C PHE A 89 -33.74 -2.79 -22.88
N ASN A 90 -33.67 -4.12 -22.95
CA ASN A 90 -33.49 -4.82 -24.21
C ASN A 90 -34.83 -4.97 -24.93
N THR A 91 -34.86 -4.57 -26.20
CA THR A 91 -36.05 -4.70 -27.05
C THR A 91 -36.18 -6.11 -27.64
N ASN A 92 -35.13 -6.93 -27.56
CA ASN A 92 -35.13 -8.31 -28.02
C ASN A 92 -35.68 -9.24 -26.92
N LYS A 93 -36.74 -9.98 -27.25
CA LYS A 93 -37.38 -10.95 -26.36
C LYS A 93 -36.98 -12.40 -26.63
N ASP A 94 -36.04 -12.63 -27.56
CA ASP A 94 -35.52 -13.96 -27.84
C ASP A 94 -34.68 -14.53 -26.67
N LEU A 95 -34.38 -15.82 -26.72
CA LEU A 95 -33.54 -16.49 -25.72
C LEU A 95 -32.05 -16.15 -25.84
N LYS A 96 -31.65 -15.38 -26.86
CA LYS A 96 -30.24 -14.99 -27.13
C LYS A 96 -29.95 -13.53 -26.81
N ARG A 97 -30.91 -12.86 -26.16
CA ARG A 97 -30.86 -11.44 -25.82
C ARG A 97 -29.65 -11.14 -24.92
N PRO A 98 -28.90 -10.05 -25.18
CA PRO A 98 -27.77 -9.68 -24.35
C PRO A 98 -28.20 -9.16 -22.97
N PHE A 99 -27.44 -9.52 -21.95
CA PHE A 99 -27.50 -8.93 -20.61
C PHE A 99 -26.32 -7.99 -20.36
N TYR A 100 -26.52 -7.03 -19.47
CA TYR A 100 -25.55 -6.01 -19.13
C TYR A 100 -25.37 -5.91 -17.62
N TRP A 101 -24.12 -5.73 -17.21
CA TRP A 101 -23.79 -5.43 -15.82
C TRP A 101 -24.13 -3.97 -15.53
N SER A 102 -24.98 -3.73 -14.52
CA SER A 102 -25.61 -2.41 -14.33
C SER A 102 -24.65 -1.31 -13.90
N SER A 103 -23.63 -1.63 -13.10
CA SER A 103 -22.72 -0.62 -12.56
C SER A 103 -21.64 -0.23 -13.56
N SER A 104 -21.17 -1.18 -14.36
CA SER A 104 -20.14 -0.95 -15.39
C SER A 104 -20.68 -0.68 -16.78
N GLY A 105 -21.97 -0.93 -17.04
CA GLY A 105 -22.59 -0.86 -18.36
C GLY A 105 -22.08 -1.90 -19.37
N LYS A 106 -21.21 -2.83 -18.95
CA LYS A 106 -20.58 -3.80 -19.86
C LYS A 106 -21.52 -4.97 -20.16
N ARG A 107 -21.54 -5.41 -21.41
CA ARG A 107 -22.20 -6.66 -21.83
C ARG A 107 -21.62 -7.86 -21.07
N MET A 108 -22.45 -8.85 -20.78
CA MET A 108 -21.99 -10.14 -20.24
C MET A 108 -21.30 -10.96 -21.34
N ASP A 109 -20.00 -11.21 -21.15
CA ASP A 109 -19.23 -12.12 -22.01
C ASP A 109 -18.94 -13.47 -21.33
N TYR A 110 -18.93 -13.49 -19.99
CA TYR A 110 -18.91 -14.70 -19.17
C TYR A 110 -20.29 -14.93 -18.54
N THR A 111 -20.72 -16.19 -18.51
CA THR A 111 -21.99 -16.60 -17.91
C THR A 111 -21.84 -17.93 -17.19
N ASN A 112 -22.61 -18.14 -16.13
CA ASN A 112 -22.72 -19.41 -15.42
C ASN A 112 -24.18 -19.85 -15.34
N TRP A 113 -24.92 -19.78 -16.46
CA TRP A 113 -26.33 -20.13 -16.50
C TRP A 113 -26.57 -21.59 -16.10
N ILE A 114 -27.69 -21.84 -15.44
CA ILE A 114 -28.21 -23.20 -15.27
C ILE A 114 -28.51 -23.82 -16.64
N GLU A 115 -28.45 -25.14 -16.75
CA GLU A 115 -28.82 -25.86 -17.96
C GLU A 115 -30.20 -25.42 -18.49
N GLY A 116 -30.24 -24.99 -19.75
CA GLY A 116 -31.47 -24.49 -20.40
C GLY A 116 -31.81 -23.03 -20.11
N GLY A 117 -31.02 -22.32 -19.28
CA GLY A 117 -31.17 -20.88 -19.03
C GLY A 117 -30.31 -20.01 -19.97
N PRO A 118 -30.62 -18.71 -20.11
CA PRO A 118 -31.79 -18.02 -19.55
C PRO A 118 -33.10 -18.48 -20.23
N ALA A 119 -34.17 -18.62 -19.45
CA ALA A 119 -35.43 -19.21 -19.91
C ALA A 119 -36.45 -18.16 -20.38
N ASN A 120 -36.30 -16.91 -19.92
CA ASN A 120 -37.21 -15.80 -20.17
C ASN A 120 -38.70 -16.16 -19.99
N ALA A 121 -39.04 -16.82 -18.88
CA ALA A 121 -40.39 -17.34 -18.67
C ALA A 121 -41.44 -16.21 -18.72
N ASN A 122 -42.52 -16.43 -19.49
CA ASN A 122 -43.56 -15.42 -19.76
C ASN A 122 -43.02 -14.10 -20.36
N SER A 123 -41.82 -14.11 -20.94
CA SER A 123 -41.14 -12.91 -21.47
C SER A 123 -40.98 -11.79 -20.44
N ASN A 124 -40.70 -12.14 -19.18
CA ASN A 124 -40.66 -11.19 -18.06
C ASN A 124 -39.53 -11.50 -17.04
N GLU A 125 -38.49 -12.23 -17.44
CA GLU A 125 -37.37 -12.58 -16.56
C GLU A 125 -36.12 -11.81 -16.97
N HIS A 126 -35.96 -10.61 -16.41
CA HIS A 126 -34.94 -9.67 -16.87
C HIS A 126 -33.73 -9.53 -15.95
N CYS A 127 -33.80 -10.02 -14.72
CA CYS A 127 -32.75 -9.82 -13.72
C CYS A 127 -32.05 -11.14 -13.36
N VAL A 128 -30.73 -11.09 -13.21
CA VAL A 128 -29.91 -12.27 -12.97
C VAL A 128 -29.74 -12.54 -11.49
N HIS A 129 -29.90 -13.80 -11.09
CA HIS A 129 -29.65 -14.24 -9.72
C HIS A 129 -28.89 -15.57 -9.68
N VAL A 130 -28.20 -15.82 -8.57
CA VAL A 130 -27.79 -17.17 -8.19
C VAL A 130 -29.06 -17.97 -7.89
N CYS A 131 -29.24 -19.11 -8.57
CA CYS A 131 -30.48 -19.87 -8.51
C CYS A 131 -30.46 -20.86 -7.33
N GLY A 132 -31.39 -20.70 -6.40
CA GLY A 132 -31.54 -21.57 -5.24
C GLY A 132 -31.99 -23.00 -5.56
N LYS A 133 -32.44 -23.27 -6.80
CA LYS A 133 -32.80 -24.61 -7.28
C LYS A 133 -31.70 -25.27 -8.13
N SER A 134 -30.60 -24.56 -8.35
CA SER A 134 -29.46 -25.06 -9.10
C SER A 134 -28.69 -26.12 -8.30
N LYS A 135 -27.77 -26.85 -8.95
CA LYS A 135 -26.97 -27.88 -8.26
C LYS A 135 -25.68 -27.30 -7.69
N ASN A 136 -25.13 -26.28 -8.33
CA ASN A 136 -23.82 -25.72 -8.07
C ASN A 136 -23.82 -24.18 -8.17
N PHE A 137 -24.87 -23.53 -7.65
CA PHE A 137 -24.99 -22.07 -7.60
C PHE A 137 -24.96 -21.42 -8.99
N GLU A 138 -25.42 -22.14 -10.01
CA GLU A 138 -25.64 -21.60 -11.35
C GLU A 138 -26.69 -20.49 -11.34
N TRP A 139 -26.63 -19.63 -12.36
CA TRP A 139 -27.45 -18.44 -12.47
C TRP A 139 -28.75 -18.74 -13.22
N ASN A 140 -29.76 -17.95 -12.94
CA ASN A 140 -30.98 -17.93 -13.72
C ASN A 140 -31.46 -16.48 -13.90
N ASP A 141 -32.25 -16.23 -14.92
CA ASP A 141 -33.03 -15.00 -15.05
C ASP A 141 -34.34 -15.13 -14.27
N LEU A 142 -34.79 -14.05 -13.64
CA LEU A 142 -36.00 -14.02 -12.81
C LEU A 142 -36.68 -12.66 -12.95
N PRO A 143 -38.00 -12.55 -12.77
CA PRO A 143 -38.65 -11.25 -12.83
C PRO A 143 -38.05 -10.33 -11.78
N CYS A 144 -37.61 -9.14 -12.21
CA CYS A 144 -36.91 -8.17 -11.36
C CYS A 144 -37.71 -7.76 -10.11
N THR A 145 -39.04 -7.96 -10.13
CA THR A 145 -39.98 -7.68 -9.04
C THR A 145 -39.99 -8.74 -7.93
N LYS A 146 -39.41 -9.92 -8.15
CA LYS A 146 -39.34 -10.98 -7.12
C LYS A 146 -38.53 -10.52 -5.92
N LYS A 147 -38.95 -10.91 -4.73
CA LYS A 147 -38.24 -10.59 -3.49
C LYS A 147 -37.32 -11.74 -3.10
N ILE A 148 -36.02 -11.52 -3.19
CA ILE A 148 -34.97 -12.47 -2.80
C ILE A 148 -33.82 -11.73 -2.08
N GLY A 149 -32.76 -12.45 -1.70
CA GLY A 149 -31.56 -11.84 -1.13
C GLY A 149 -30.66 -11.21 -2.22
N TYR A 150 -29.49 -10.69 -1.86
CA TYR A 150 -28.57 -10.06 -2.81
C TYR A 150 -27.10 -10.11 -2.36
N ILE A 151 -26.21 -9.94 -3.34
CA ILE A 151 -24.75 -9.87 -3.14
C ILE A 151 -24.25 -8.51 -3.60
N CYS A 152 -23.62 -7.76 -2.69
CA CYS A 152 -22.87 -6.55 -3.03
C CYS A 152 -21.36 -6.81 -3.06
N GLU A 153 -20.64 -5.96 -3.80
CA GLU A 153 -19.18 -5.85 -3.82
C GLU A 153 -18.75 -4.37 -3.86
N GLU A 154 -17.49 -4.08 -3.57
CA GLU A 154 -16.93 -2.74 -3.76
C GLU A 154 -16.94 -2.35 -5.25
N HIS A 155 -17.10 -1.05 -5.54
CA HIS A 155 -17.00 -0.54 -6.91
C HIS A 155 -15.63 -0.88 -7.51
N ARG A 156 -15.61 -1.44 -8.73
CA ARG A 156 -14.36 -1.79 -9.42
C ARG A 156 -13.44 -0.58 -9.60
N SER A 157 -14.00 0.59 -9.94
CA SER A 157 -13.25 1.83 -10.04
C SER A 157 -12.54 2.14 -8.73
N ASP A 158 -13.25 2.08 -7.61
CA ASP A 158 -12.72 2.51 -6.33
C ASP A 158 -11.64 1.54 -5.82
N ASN A 159 -11.81 0.24 -6.06
CA ASN A 159 -10.82 -0.77 -5.70
C ASN A 159 -9.56 -0.66 -6.57
N ASP A 160 -9.69 -0.51 -7.89
CA ASP A 160 -8.55 -0.33 -8.80
C ASP A 160 -7.76 0.95 -8.47
N HIS A 161 -8.46 2.06 -8.18
CA HIS A 161 -7.83 3.31 -7.75
C HIS A 161 -7.13 3.14 -6.40
N ARG A 162 -7.76 2.48 -5.43
CA ARG A 162 -7.19 2.22 -4.10
C ARG A 162 -5.92 1.36 -4.20
N ASN A 163 -5.96 0.28 -4.98
CA ASN A 163 -4.81 -0.60 -5.20
C ASN A 163 -3.68 0.15 -5.91
N SER A 164 -3.99 0.95 -6.94
CA SER A 164 -3.01 1.80 -7.62
C SER A 164 -2.37 2.83 -6.67
N MET A 165 -3.17 3.47 -5.82
CA MET A 165 -2.64 4.40 -4.81
C MET A 165 -1.78 3.71 -3.76
N GLN A 166 -2.17 2.52 -3.29
CA GLN A 166 -1.41 1.75 -2.32
C GLN A 166 -0.07 1.28 -2.91
N GLU A 167 -0.06 0.82 -4.16
CA GLU A 167 1.16 0.46 -4.88
C GLU A 167 2.10 1.67 -5.04
N LYS A 168 1.57 2.83 -5.45
CA LYS A 168 2.34 4.08 -5.56
C LYS A 168 2.91 4.51 -4.20
N SER A 169 2.09 4.46 -3.14
CA SER A 169 2.49 4.79 -1.78
C SER A 169 3.63 3.89 -1.29
N GLN A 170 3.53 2.58 -1.53
CA GLN A 170 4.57 1.63 -1.15
C GLN A 170 5.89 1.89 -1.89
N LYS A 171 5.84 2.18 -3.21
CA LYS A 171 7.04 2.53 -3.98
C LYS A 171 7.70 3.81 -3.47
N ILE A 172 6.91 4.82 -3.10
CA ILE A 172 7.44 6.07 -2.50
C ILE A 172 8.07 5.78 -1.13
N LEU A 173 7.44 4.94 -0.31
CA LEU A 173 7.97 4.55 0.99
C LEU A 173 9.32 3.81 0.84
N ASP A 174 9.42 2.90 -0.12
CA ASP A 174 10.65 2.16 -0.40
C ASP A 174 11.79 3.07 -0.88
N ILE A 175 11.51 4.05 -1.74
CA ILE A 175 12.49 5.05 -2.18
C ILE A 175 12.95 5.90 -0.98
N THR A 176 12.01 6.39 -0.18
CA THR A 176 12.30 7.23 0.98
C THR A 176 13.15 6.48 2.01
N LYS A 177 12.82 5.20 2.24
CA LYS A 177 13.58 4.32 3.13
C LYS A 177 15.02 4.11 2.62
N LYS A 178 15.18 3.75 1.34
CA LYS A 178 16.51 3.56 0.73
C LYS A 178 17.36 4.82 0.77
N LEU A 179 16.76 5.97 0.49
CA LEU A 179 17.45 7.26 0.58
C LEU A 179 17.95 7.48 2.02
N PHE A 180 17.06 7.37 3.00
CA PHE A 180 17.39 7.57 4.41
C PHE A 180 18.47 6.60 4.92
N GLU A 181 18.37 5.31 4.60
CA GLU A 181 19.39 4.31 4.95
C GLU A 181 20.74 4.61 4.30
N SER A 182 20.74 5.02 3.02
CA SER A 182 21.97 5.39 2.32
C SER A 182 22.63 6.63 2.92
N GLU A 183 21.84 7.58 3.41
CA GLU A 183 22.33 8.80 4.06
C GLU A 183 22.85 8.56 5.47
N GLN A 184 22.16 7.74 6.27
CA GLN A 184 22.71 7.32 7.56
C GLN A 184 24.06 6.62 7.41
N HIS A 185 24.21 5.77 6.38
CA HIS A 185 25.48 5.11 6.10
C HIS A 185 26.57 6.09 5.63
N GLU A 186 26.23 7.08 4.79
CA GLU A 186 27.19 8.09 4.33
C GLU A 186 27.61 9.01 5.49
N GLN A 187 26.65 9.49 6.28
CA GLN A 187 26.89 10.30 7.47
C GLN A 187 27.78 9.57 8.49
N LYS A 188 27.54 8.26 8.72
CA LYS A 188 28.40 7.45 9.58
C LYS A 188 29.84 7.38 9.06
N ARG A 189 30.04 7.15 7.76
CA ARG A 189 31.39 7.12 7.15
C ARG A 189 32.09 8.48 7.26
N SER A 190 31.38 9.57 7.02
CA SER A 190 31.94 10.92 7.17
C SER A 190 32.31 11.20 8.63
N MET A 191 31.48 10.79 9.59
CA MET A 191 31.76 10.92 11.02
C MET A 191 33.00 10.13 11.45
N GLU A 192 33.19 8.91 10.93
CA GLU A 192 34.38 8.10 11.19
C GLU A 192 35.66 8.79 10.68
N LYS A 193 35.63 9.41 9.49
CA LYS A 193 36.75 10.20 8.96
C LYS A 193 37.06 11.42 9.82
N ILE A 194 36.03 12.21 10.17
CA ILE A 194 36.18 13.39 11.04
C ILE A 194 36.77 12.98 12.39
N THR A 195 36.29 11.88 12.96
CA THR A 195 36.84 11.33 14.22
C THR A 195 38.32 10.97 14.09
N GLY A 196 38.74 10.42 12.95
CA GLY A 196 40.14 10.16 12.63
C GLY A 196 40.98 11.44 12.57
N ILE A 197 40.50 12.46 11.86
CA ILE A 197 41.16 13.77 11.76
C ILE A 197 41.30 14.39 13.15
N VAL A 198 40.22 14.47 13.94
CA VAL A 198 40.25 15.01 15.30
C VAL A 198 41.25 14.25 16.19
N SER A 199 41.32 12.93 16.06
CA SER A 199 42.30 12.12 16.80
C SER A 199 43.74 12.48 16.46
N GLN A 200 44.03 12.76 15.18
CA GLN A 200 45.34 13.25 14.75
C GLN A 200 45.65 14.65 15.31
N VAL A 201 44.67 15.56 15.35
CA VAL A 201 44.85 16.90 15.95
C VAL A 201 45.24 16.76 17.41
N VAL A 202 44.47 15.96 18.16
CA VAL A 202 44.71 15.73 19.59
C VAL A 202 46.10 15.14 19.82
N GLN A 203 46.49 14.13 19.03
CA GLN A 203 47.82 13.54 19.12
C GLN A 203 48.92 14.59 18.89
N LYS A 204 48.78 15.40 17.83
CA LYS A 204 49.80 16.41 17.51
C LYS A 204 49.86 17.54 18.53
N ASN A 205 48.71 17.94 19.08
CA ASN A 205 48.67 18.88 20.17
C ASN A 205 49.44 18.37 21.40
N ASN A 206 49.27 17.09 21.75
CA ASN A 206 50.01 16.47 22.87
C ASN A 206 51.52 16.41 22.60
N GLU A 207 51.95 16.09 21.38
CA GLU A 207 53.37 16.09 21.00
C GLU A 207 53.99 17.49 21.12
N ILE A 208 53.27 18.53 20.69
CA ILE A 208 53.70 19.93 20.82
C ILE A 208 53.83 20.31 22.29
N THR A 209 52.81 20.01 23.11
CA THR A 209 52.85 20.26 24.56
C THR A 209 54.08 19.61 25.20
N HIS A 210 54.35 18.34 24.88
CA HIS A 210 55.51 17.63 25.41
C HIS A 210 56.85 18.27 24.98
N ASN A 211 56.96 18.68 23.71
CA ASN A 211 58.16 19.35 23.21
C ASN A 211 58.37 20.71 23.89
N LEU A 212 57.30 21.47 24.13
CA LEU A 212 57.34 22.75 24.85
C LEU A 212 57.84 22.58 26.29
N GLU A 213 57.31 21.59 27.01
CA GLU A 213 57.75 21.26 28.38
C GLU A 213 59.26 20.93 28.42
N ARG A 214 59.74 20.14 27.46
CA ARG A 214 61.15 19.76 27.35
C ARG A 214 62.05 20.97 27.07
N ILE A 215 61.63 21.86 26.17
CA ILE A 215 62.34 23.11 25.87
C ILE A 215 62.39 24.00 27.13
N GLN A 216 61.27 24.10 27.86
CA GLN A 216 61.21 24.90 29.08
C GLN A 216 62.18 24.37 30.16
N GLN A 217 62.22 23.05 30.39
CA GLN A 217 63.18 22.42 31.29
C GLN A 217 64.64 22.65 30.89
N ASN A 218 64.94 22.59 29.59
CA ASN A 218 66.30 22.86 29.10
C ASN A 218 66.71 24.33 29.33
N MET A 219 65.77 25.27 29.18
CA MET A 219 66.01 26.69 29.45
C MET A 219 66.22 26.97 30.93
N GLU A 220 65.51 26.27 31.83
CA GLU A 220 65.71 26.39 33.28
C GLU A 220 67.09 25.87 33.73
N ASN A 221 67.68 24.94 32.98
CA ASN A 221 68.95 24.28 33.32
C ASN A 221 70.20 24.87 32.61
N GLY A 222 70.04 25.71 31.58
CA GLY A 222 71.13 26.22 30.74
C GLY A 222 71.44 27.72 30.94
N ASN A 223 72.73 28.09 31.11
CA ASN A 223 73.16 29.46 31.46
C ASN A 223 73.89 30.22 30.32
N SER A 224 73.60 29.94 29.04
CA SER A 224 74.29 30.56 27.89
C SER A 224 73.34 31.13 26.83
N ASN A 225 73.60 32.37 26.39
CA ASN A 225 72.85 33.11 25.36
C ASN A 225 72.83 32.39 23.99
N ARG A 226 73.77 31.45 23.76
CA ARG A 226 73.84 30.62 22.54
C ARG A 226 72.78 29.51 22.55
N ASP A 227 72.43 28.98 23.73
CA ASP A 227 71.43 27.92 23.90
C ASP A 227 70.01 28.47 23.69
N VAL A 228 69.74 29.69 24.15
CA VAL A 228 68.44 30.36 23.95
C VAL A 228 68.14 30.57 22.46
N LYS A 229 69.14 30.96 21.66
CA LYS A 229 68.96 31.21 20.22
C LYS A 229 68.74 29.92 19.43
N PHE A 230 69.37 28.83 19.86
CA PHE A 230 69.15 27.49 19.30
C PHE A 230 67.72 26.99 19.61
N HIS A 231 67.31 27.04 20.88
CA HIS A 231 65.97 26.64 21.30
C HIS A 231 64.86 27.49 20.67
N ASN A 232 65.07 28.79 20.45
CA ASN A 232 64.11 29.64 19.73
C ASN A 232 63.94 29.24 18.26
N ARG A 233 65.00 28.77 17.57
CA ARG A 233 64.87 28.25 16.20
C ARG A 233 64.13 26.93 16.17
N GLU A 234 64.45 26.03 17.10
CA GLU A 234 63.79 24.73 17.21
C GLU A 234 62.30 24.91 17.50
N LEU A 235 61.95 25.75 18.47
CA LEU A 235 60.56 26.13 18.79
C LEU A 235 59.83 26.68 17.56
N ARG A 236 60.44 27.65 16.86
CA ARG A 236 59.85 28.24 15.65
C ARG A 236 59.60 27.18 14.57
N SER A 237 60.55 26.28 14.35
CA SER A 237 60.40 25.18 13.39
C SER A 237 59.25 24.25 13.77
N HIS A 238 59.09 23.92 15.05
CA HIS A 238 57.98 23.08 15.52
C HIS A 238 56.63 23.77 15.39
N VAL A 239 56.55 25.07 15.70
CA VAL A 239 55.33 25.87 15.54
C VAL A 239 54.94 25.98 14.07
N GLU A 240 55.90 26.24 13.17
CA GLU A 240 55.64 26.30 11.72
C GLU A 240 55.15 24.95 11.16
N ALA A 241 55.75 23.83 11.58
CA ALA A 241 55.29 22.49 11.20
C ALA A 241 53.88 22.17 11.73
N ALA A 242 53.57 22.59 12.96
CA ALA A 242 52.25 22.43 13.56
C ALA A 242 51.19 23.25 12.82
N LEU A 243 51.48 24.51 12.49
CA LEU A 243 50.60 25.38 11.72
C LEU A 243 50.30 24.79 10.33
N GLN A 244 51.32 24.27 9.65
CA GLN A 244 51.12 23.62 8.35
C GLN A 244 50.23 22.38 8.48
N THR A 245 50.44 21.56 9.51
CA THR A 245 49.61 20.37 9.76
C THR A 245 48.15 20.76 9.99
N VAL A 246 47.89 21.77 10.84
CA VAL A 246 46.52 22.27 11.09
C VAL A 246 45.86 22.78 9.80
N HIS A 247 46.61 23.52 8.99
CA HIS A 247 46.12 24.00 7.69
C HIS A 247 45.76 22.85 6.74
N ASP A 248 46.62 21.82 6.65
CA ASP A 248 46.35 20.66 5.79
C ASP A 248 45.10 19.90 6.25
N MET A 249 44.90 19.78 7.57
CA MET A 249 43.73 19.13 8.16
C MET A 249 42.43 19.91 7.96
N ASP A 250 42.48 21.24 8.00
CA ASP A 250 41.35 22.11 7.68
C ASP A 250 40.91 21.91 6.22
N GLY A 251 41.87 21.89 5.29
CA GLY A 251 41.61 21.60 3.88
C GLY A 251 41.04 20.20 3.63
N GLU A 252 41.49 19.18 4.37
CA GLU A 252 40.90 17.83 4.32
C GLU A 252 39.44 17.82 4.81
N LEU A 253 39.16 18.56 5.90
CA LEU A 253 37.82 18.65 6.47
C LEU A 253 36.84 19.35 5.52
N GLU A 254 37.25 20.47 4.92
CA GLU A 254 36.45 21.19 3.91
C GLU A 254 36.12 20.28 2.73
N LYS A 255 37.13 19.57 2.20
CA LYS A 255 36.96 18.66 1.07
C LYS A 255 35.99 17.50 1.37
N GLU A 256 36.04 16.95 2.58
CA GLU A 256 35.10 15.90 2.99
C GLU A 256 33.66 16.44 3.15
N SER A 257 33.51 17.67 3.67
CA SER A 257 32.22 18.35 3.76
C SER A 257 31.59 18.60 2.38
N GLU A 258 32.35 19.13 1.43
CA GLU A 258 31.90 19.35 0.05
C GLU A 258 31.52 18.05 -0.66
N ASN A 259 32.34 17.01 -0.49
CA ASN A 259 32.09 15.69 -1.06
C ASN A 259 30.79 15.07 -0.51
N PHE A 260 30.56 15.20 0.80
CA PHE A 260 29.32 14.76 1.42
C PHE A 260 28.11 15.49 0.84
N TYR A 261 28.14 16.83 0.79
CA TYR A 261 27.04 17.63 0.27
C TYR A 261 26.73 17.32 -1.21
N SER A 262 27.78 17.20 -2.05
CA SER A 262 27.64 16.90 -3.47
C SER A 262 26.94 15.55 -3.71
N LYS A 263 27.34 14.51 -2.97
CA LYS A 263 26.73 13.18 -3.08
C LYS A 263 25.29 13.15 -2.57
N PHE A 264 25.02 13.80 -1.43
CA PHE A 264 23.67 13.93 -0.89
C PHE A 264 22.74 14.61 -1.89
N SER A 265 23.15 15.78 -2.40
CA SER A 265 22.37 16.56 -3.36
C SER A 265 22.04 15.76 -4.62
N LYS A 266 23.01 15.01 -5.15
CA LYS A 266 22.80 14.14 -6.31
C LYS A 266 21.75 13.06 -6.04
N LYS A 267 21.89 12.29 -4.96
CA LYS A 267 20.93 11.23 -4.62
C LYS A 267 19.54 11.76 -4.31
N PHE A 268 19.47 12.91 -3.62
CA PHE A 268 18.20 13.57 -3.34
C PHE A 268 17.49 13.96 -4.64
N SER A 269 18.21 14.54 -5.61
CA SER A 269 17.66 14.87 -6.93
C SER A 269 17.18 13.63 -7.69
N GLU A 270 17.94 12.53 -7.64
CA GLU A 270 17.55 11.26 -8.25
C GLU A 270 16.28 10.67 -7.61
N ALA A 271 16.19 10.69 -6.28
CA ALA A 271 15.01 10.24 -5.54
C ALA A 271 13.78 11.10 -5.85
N GLN A 272 13.95 12.43 -5.91
CA GLN A 272 12.88 13.36 -6.26
C GLN A 272 12.32 13.05 -7.66
N LYS A 273 13.19 12.89 -8.67
CA LYS A 273 12.77 12.53 -10.03
C LYS A 273 12.01 11.20 -10.09
N ALA A 274 12.47 10.21 -9.32
CA ALA A 274 11.79 8.91 -9.25
C ALA A 274 10.38 9.03 -8.62
N ILE A 275 10.23 9.83 -7.56
CA ILE A 275 8.92 10.10 -6.93
C ILE A 275 7.99 10.85 -7.89
N GLU A 276 8.47 11.87 -8.58
CA GLU A 276 7.69 12.63 -9.58
C GLU A 276 7.17 11.71 -10.70
N HIS A 277 8.00 10.80 -11.18
CA HIS A 277 7.62 9.79 -12.17
C HIS A 277 6.52 8.84 -11.63
N ILE A 278 6.61 8.38 -10.38
CA ILE A 278 5.58 7.52 -9.75
C ILE A 278 4.24 8.24 -9.61
N LEU A 279 4.28 9.52 -9.23
CA LEU A 279 3.08 10.34 -9.05
C LEU A 279 2.40 10.68 -10.38
N GLY A 280 3.11 10.55 -11.51
CA GLY A 280 2.57 10.86 -12.83
C GLY A 280 2.44 12.36 -13.09
N ASN A 281 3.16 13.18 -12.31
CA ASN A 281 3.23 14.62 -12.57
C ASN A 281 4.10 14.85 -13.81
N LYS A 282 3.45 14.99 -14.97
CA LYS A 282 3.97 15.89 -15.97
C LYS A 282 3.85 17.28 -15.37
N ALA A 283 4.94 17.83 -14.86
CA ALA A 283 5.08 19.27 -14.70
C ALA A 283 4.85 19.90 -16.09
N LYS A 284 3.58 20.20 -16.40
CA LYS A 284 3.25 21.08 -17.52
C LYS A 284 3.61 22.46 -17.04
N ASN A 285 4.66 23.00 -17.65
CA ASN A 285 5.00 24.42 -17.66
C ASN A 285 3.73 25.28 -17.59
N VAL A 286 3.52 25.93 -16.45
CA VAL A 286 2.67 27.11 -16.37
C VAL A 286 3.56 28.29 -16.76
N GLU A 287 3.80 28.41 -18.06
CA GLU A 287 4.16 29.67 -18.70
C GLU A 287 3.31 29.75 -19.97
N LYS A 288 2.20 30.48 -19.87
CA LYS A 288 1.59 31.30 -20.91
C LYS A 288 0.73 32.36 -20.26
#